data_AF-A0A7D9M1J8-F1
#
_entry.id   AF-A0A7D9M1J8-F1
#
_cell.length_a   1.000
_cell.length_b   1.000
_cell.length_c   1.000
_cell.angle_alpha   90.00
_cell.angle_beta   90.00
_cell.angle_gamma   90.00
#
_symmetry.space_group_name_H-M   'P 1'
#
loop_
_entity.id
_entity.type
_entity.pdbx_description
1 polymer ?
#
loop_
_entity_poly.entity_id
_entity_poly.type
_entity_poly.pdbx_seq_one_letter_code
_entity_poly.pdbx_strand_id
1 'polypeptide(L)'
;MNKDVDNGGDQESVRKYEEYLKDHRNDGTSSDNDWNSLEAESKKINDVVEDKTYWEFKKRISFEPEQVLRYQRHGNPLWVSKLNIPNKSDIPICPCGAERTFEFQILPQLLNHMKVDSLQASIDWGTLTVYTCSQDCNKPDTVYYYEEFVWKQDFSNTGLPANILSN
;
A
#
# COMPACT_ATOMS: atom_id res chain seq x y z
N MET A 1 18.94 11.49 28.62
CA MET A 1 20.09 11.32 27.71
C MET A 1 19.50 11.23 26.33
N ASN A 2 19.41 12.38 25.67
CA ASN A 2 18.75 12.56 24.38
C ASN A 2 19.58 11.86 23.30
N LYS A 3 18.91 11.14 22.41
CA LYS A 3 19.43 10.88 21.06
C LYS A 3 18.41 11.46 20.10
N ASP A 4 18.92 12.38 19.29
CA ASP A 4 18.20 13.16 18.31
C ASP A 4 17.51 12.22 17.31
N VAL A 5 16.19 12.36 17.19
CA VAL A 5 15.42 11.83 16.07
C VAL A 5 15.67 12.80 14.92
N ASP A 6 16.48 12.37 13.96
CA ASP A 6 16.78 13.12 12.75
C ASP A 6 15.49 13.32 11.93
N ASN A 7 14.91 14.51 12.08
CA ASN A 7 13.67 14.95 11.46
C ASN A 7 13.94 15.69 10.13
N GLY A 8 15.07 15.40 9.47
CA GLY A 8 15.57 16.13 8.30
C GLY A 8 15.06 15.63 6.94
N GLY A 9 14.60 14.38 6.82
CA GLY A 9 14.22 13.77 5.53
C GLY A 9 12.82 14.10 5.01
N ASP A 10 11.92 14.54 5.89
CA ASP A 10 10.49 14.67 5.56
C ASP A 10 10.12 16.02 4.93
N GLN A 11 10.84 17.10 5.23
CA GLN A 11 10.51 18.43 4.71
C GLN A 11 10.93 18.64 3.25
N GLU A 12 12.09 18.11 2.86
CA GLU A 12 12.61 18.24 1.49
C GLU A 12 11.75 17.45 0.49
N SER A 13 11.33 16.24 0.90
CA SER A 13 10.43 15.38 0.14
C SER A 13 9.06 16.02 -0.10
N VAL A 14 8.50 16.67 0.92
CA VAL A 14 7.22 17.41 0.82
C VAL A 14 7.37 18.63 -0.09
N ARG A 15 8.47 19.39 0.06
CA ARG A 15 8.74 20.58 -0.73
C ARG A 15 8.89 20.27 -2.22
N LYS A 16 9.59 19.18 -2.54
CA LYS A 16 9.78 18.71 -3.92
C LYS A 16 8.45 18.34 -4.60
N TYR A 17 7.53 17.74 -3.85
CA TYR A 17 6.18 17.40 -4.33
C TYR A 17 5.29 18.64 -4.53
N GLU A 18 5.34 19.61 -3.62
CA GLU A 18 4.64 20.90 -3.77
C GLU A 18 5.16 21.73 -4.96
N GLU A 19 6.45 21.63 -5.26
CA GLU A 19 7.09 22.29 -6.39
C GLU A 19 6.69 21.64 -7.72
N TYR A 20 6.66 20.30 -7.77
CA TYR A 20 6.15 19.54 -8.90
C TYR A 20 4.70 19.92 -9.27
N LEU A 21 3.81 20.04 -8.28
CA LEU A 21 2.40 20.43 -8.50
C LEU A 21 2.20 21.86 -9.01
N LYS A 22 3.17 22.76 -8.79
CA LYS A 22 3.11 24.14 -9.29
C LYS A 22 3.47 24.23 -10.75
N ASP A 23 4.40 23.41 -11.21
CA ASP A 23 4.92 23.45 -12.58
C ASP A 23 3.90 22.88 -13.61
N HIS A 24 3.02 21.98 -13.18
CA HIS A 24 2.12 21.22 -14.07
C HIS A 24 0.66 21.73 -14.09
N ARG A 25 0.40 22.96 -13.64
CA ARG A 25 -0.95 23.57 -13.73
C ARG A 25 -1.30 24.15 -15.11
N ASN A 26 -0.33 24.24 -16.02
CA ASN A 26 -0.49 24.89 -17.31
C ASN A 26 0.18 24.07 -18.42
N ASP A 27 -0.48 23.07 -18.97
CA ASP A 27 -0.30 22.82 -20.40
C ASP A 27 -1.53 22.10 -20.98
N GLY A 28 -2.30 22.86 -21.74
CA GLY A 28 -3.21 22.31 -22.72
C GLY A 28 -2.77 22.82 -24.08
N THR A 29 -2.37 21.94 -25.00
CA THR A 29 -2.84 21.86 -26.40
C THR A 29 -2.04 20.84 -27.24
N SER A 30 -2.77 19.81 -27.74
CA SER A 30 -2.76 19.05 -29.02
C SER A 30 -1.56 19.05 -30.01
N SER A 31 -1.11 17.86 -30.46
CA SER A 31 -1.16 17.36 -31.89
C SER A 31 -0.12 16.23 -32.22
N ASP A 32 -0.66 15.10 -32.70
CA ASP A 32 -0.21 14.19 -33.79
C ASP A 32 1.15 13.44 -33.77
N ASN A 33 1.50 12.74 -32.68
CA ASN A 33 2.40 11.57 -32.70
C ASN A 33 1.99 10.52 -31.64
N ASP A 34 0.73 10.12 -31.72
CA ASP A 34 -0.11 9.89 -30.53
C ASP A 34 0.17 8.60 -29.73
N TRP A 35 0.80 7.55 -30.29
CA TRP A 35 1.01 6.31 -29.51
C TRP A 35 2.13 6.39 -28.46
N ASN A 36 3.30 6.93 -28.82
CA ASN A 36 4.41 7.09 -27.87
C ASN A 36 4.16 8.24 -26.88
N SER A 37 3.39 9.25 -27.29
CA SER A 37 3.03 10.38 -26.42
C SER A 37 2.02 9.95 -25.36
N LEU A 38 0.98 9.19 -25.74
CA LEU A 38 0.01 8.65 -24.78
C LEU A 38 0.66 7.66 -23.81
N GLU A 39 1.62 6.86 -24.26
CA GLU A 39 2.37 5.96 -23.38
C GLU A 39 3.27 6.73 -22.40
N ALA A 40 3.95 7.79 -22.87
CA ALA A 40 4.75 8.65 -22.02
C ALA A 40 3.89 9.48 -21.04
N GLU A 41 2.73 9.96 -21.46
CA GLU A 41 1.75 10.66 -20.60
C GLU A 41 1.12 9.71 -19.58
N SER A 42 0.71 8.52 -20.01
CA SER A 42 0.21 7.45 -19.13
C SER A 42 1.25 7.08 -18.08
N LYS A 43 2.52 6.90 -18.49
CA LYS A 43 3.63 6.65 -17.58
C LYS A 43 3.82 7.80 -16.59
N LYS A 44 3.85 9.06 -17.06
CA LYS A 44 3.97 10.23 -16.18
C LYS A 44 2.80 10.32 -15.19
N ILE A 45 1.57 10.09 -15.63
CA ILE A 45 0.39 10.08 -14.76
C ILE A 45 0.52 8.97 -13.71
N ASN A 46 0.95 7.77 -14.12
CA ASN A 46 1.18 6.66 -13.20
C ASN A 46 2.25 7.00 -12.17
N ASP A 47 3.40 7.55 -12.58
CA ASP A 47 4.49 7.97 -11.69
C ASP A 47 3.97 8.98 -10.63
N VAL A 48 3.20 9.99 -11.06
CA VAL A 48 2.60 11.00 -10.16
C VAL A 48 1.58 10.38 -9.19
N VAL A 49 0.76 9.47 -9.70
CA VAL A 49 -0.30 8.81 -8.92
C VAL A 49 0.29 7.82 -7.91
N GLU A 50 1.37 7.13 -8.28
CA GLU A 50 2.17 6.32 -7.37
C GLU A 50 2.81 7.18 -6.29
N ASP A 51 3.47 8.28 -6.65
CA ASP A 51 4.06 9.22 -5.70
C ASP A 51 3.04 9.75 -4.69
N LYS A 52 1.83 10.10 -5.16
CA LYS A 52 0.76 10.57 -4.27
C LYS A 52 0.32 9.49 -3.28
N THR A 53 0.15 8.26 -3.76
CA THR A 53 -0.34 7.14 -2.94
C THR A 53 0.69 6.75 -1.90
N TYR A 54 1.95 6.69 -2.31
CA TYR A 54 3.08 6.46 -1.43
C TYR A 54 3.22 7.56 -0.38
N TRP A 55 2.99 8.83 -0.76
CA TRP A 55 2.99 9.94 0.18
C TRP A 55 1.85 9.84 1.21
N GLU A 56 0.63 9.49 0.79
CA GLU A 56 -0.50 9.26 1.70
C GLU A 56 -0.22 8.12 2.69
N PHE A 57 0.42 7.05 2.22
CA PHE A 57 0.94 5.98 3.06
C PHE A 57 1.95 6.51 4.08
N LYS A 58 3.03 7.16 3.64
CA LYS A 58 4.07 7.70 4.53
C LYS A 58 3.50 8.66 5.57
N LYS A 59 2.64 9.58 5.16
CA LYS A 59 1.99 10.54 6.05
C LYS A 59 1.16 9.87 7.13
N ARG A 60 0.50 8.74 6.82
CA ARG A 60 -0.26 7.98 7.82
C ARG A 60 0.67 7.25 8.78
N ILE A 61 1.73 6.65 8.25
CA ILE A 61 2.70 5.86 9.01
C ILE A 61 3.59 6.73 9.90
N SER A 62 3.87 7.97 9.53
CA SER A 62 4.77 8.85 10.31
C SER A 62 4.30 9.13 11.74
N PHE A 63 3.02 8.89 12.06
CA PHE A 63 2.50 8.99 13.42
C PHE A 63 3.00 7.87 14.35
N GLU A 64 3.20 6.66 13.80
CA GLU A 64 3.76 5.51 14.52
C GLU A 64 4.59 4.66 13.54
N PRO A 65 5.85 5.04 13.30
CA PRO A 65 6.68 4.42 12.26
C PRO A 65 6.95 2.94 12.47
N GLU A 66 6.99 2.46 13.72
CA GLU A 66 7.26 1.07 14.10
C GLU A 66 6.00 0.18 14.07
N GLN A 67 4.85 0.75 13.71
CA GLN A 67 3.60 0.00 13.67
C GLN A 67 3.68 -1.13 12.62
N VAL A 68 3.45 -2.36 13.07
CA VAL A 68 3.41 -3.55 12.20
C VAL A 68 2.00 -3.96 11.78
N LEU A 69 0.97 -3.47 12.48
CA LEU A 69 -0.42 -3.85 12.25
C LEU A 69 -1.32 -2.64 12.37
N ARG A 70 -2.22 -2.45 11.41
CA ARG A 70 -3.27 -1.43 11.44
C ARG A 70 -4.64 -2.07 11.38
N TYR A 71 -5.40 -1.92 12.46
CA TYR A 71 -6.77 -2.44 12.57
C TYR A 71 -7.79 -1.36 12.18
N GLN A 72 -8.71 -1.69 11.27
CA GLN A 72 -9.87 -0.84 10.96
C GLN A 72 -10.96 -1.66 10.27
N ARG A 73 -11.76 -2.39 11.05
CA ARG A 73 -12.83 -3.22 10.51
C ARG A 73 -13.88 -2.41 9.75
N HIS A 74 -14.31 -2.93 8.60
CA HIS A 74 -15.17 -2.26 7.61
C HIS A 74 -14.58 -0.95 7.06
N GLY A 75 -13.28 -0.73 7.29
CA GLY A 75 -12.56 0.45 6.86
C GLY A 75 -11.98 0.33 5.46
N ASN A 76 -11.07 1.25 5.15
CA ASN A 76 -10.30 1.24 3.92
C ASN A 76 -8.86 0.81 4.21
N PRO A 77 -8.30 -0.11 3.41
CA PRO A 77 -6.88 -0.40 3.47
C PRO A 77 -6.04 0.82 3.11
N LEU A 78 -4.87 0.93 3.73
CA LEU A 78 -3.83 1.89 3.39
C LEU A 78 -2.86 1.23 2.41
N TRP A 79 -2.88 1.64 1.15
CA TRP A 79 -2.05 1.07 0.08
C TRP A 79 -0.73 1.81 -0.07
N VAL A 80 0.32 1.09 -0.46
CA VAL A 80 1.65 1.67 -0.75
C VAL A 80 1.71 2.19 -2.19
N SER A 81 1.06 1.51 -3.12
CA SER A 81 0.91 1.89 -4.53
C SER A 81 -0.53 1.71 -5.00
N LYS A 82 -0.87 2.30 -6.15
CA LYS A 82 -2.13 2.07 -6.86
C LYS A 82 -2.14 0.79 -7.68
N LEU A 83 -0.96 0.21 -7.90
CA LEU A 83 -0.81 -1.08 -8.56
C LEU A 83 -1.14 -2.22 -7.59
N ASN A 84 -1.63 -3.32 -8.13
CA ASN A 84 -1.91 -4.55 -7.38
C ASN A 84 -2.87 -4.34 -6.18
N ILE A 85 -3.93 -3.56 -6.42
CA ILE A 85 -5.07 -3.40 -5.50
C ILE A 85 -6.19 -4.33 -5.97
N PRO A 86 -6.81 -5.13 -5.08
CA PRO A 86 -7.89 -6.03 -5.46
C PRO A 86 -9.16 -5.26 -5.77
N ASN A 87 -9.90 -5.73 -6.79
CA ASN A 87 -11.29 -5.39 -6.98
C ASN A 87 -12.17 -6.19 -6.01
N LYS A 88 -13.42 -5.78 -5.85
CA LYS A 88 -14.39 -6.53 -5.02
C LYS A 88 -14.57 -7.98 -5.46
N SER A 89 -14.50 -8.25 -6.77
CA SER A 89 -14.62 -9.59 -7.34
C SER A 89 -13.42 -10.50 -7.02
N ASP A 90 -12.27 -9.91 -6.69
CA ASP A 90 -11.05 -10.65 -6.35
C ASP A 90 -11.08 -11.14 -4.90
N ILE A 91 -12.01 -10.61 -4.09
CA ILE A 91 -12.24 -11.03 -2.71
C ILE A 91 -13.33 -12.11 -2.70
N PRO A 92 -13.01 -13.36 -2.32
CA PRO A 92 -13.98 -14.45 -2.34
C PRO A 92 -15.08 -14.23 -1.29
N ILE A 93 -16.29 -14.69 -1.63
CA ILE A 93 -17.43 -14.74 -0.72
C ILE A 93 -17.15 -15.70 0.44
N CYS A 94 -17.60 -15.35 1.64
CA CYS A 94 -17.48 -16.17 2.83
C CYS A 94 -18.28 -17.49 2.65
N PRO A 95 -17.82 -18.64 3.20
CA PRO A 95 -18.59 -19.89 3.15
C PRO A 95 -20.03 -19.82 3.66
N CYS A 96 -20.36 -18.83 4.50
CA CYS A 96 -21.73 -18.59 4.95
C CYS A 96 -22.64 -17.89 3.92
N GLY A 97 -22.07 -17.42 2.80
CA GLY A 97 -22.75 -16.67 1.75
C GLY A 97 -22.61 -15.14 1.83
N ALA A 98 -22.04 -14.60 2.92
CA ALA A 98 -21.84 -13.17 3.07
C ALA A 98 -20.56 -12.66 2.38
N GLU A 99 -20.52 -11.38 2.02
CA GLU A 99 -19.29 -10.74 1.55
C GLU A 99 -18.23 -10.71 2.65
N ARG A 100 -16.95 -10.73 2.25
CA ARG A 100 -15.84 -10.40 3.15
C ARG A 100 -15.50 -8.91 3.05
N THR A 101 -15.31 -8.25 4.19
CA THR A 101 -14.91 -6.85 4.28
C THR A 101 -13.53 -6.72 4.91
N PHE A 102 -12.85 -5.62 4.63
CA PHE A 102 -11.54 -5.33 5.22
C PHE A 102 -11.64 -5.32 6.75
N GLU A 103 -10.72 -6.03 7.42
CA GLU A 103 -10.63 -6.03 8.87
C GLU A 103 -9.37 -5.31 9.37
N PHE A 104 -8.21 -5.75 8.91
CA PHE A 104 -6.93 -5.16 9.30
C PHE A 104 -5.88 -5.37 8.21
N GLN A 105 -4.75 -4.67 8.34
CA GLN A 105 -3.60 -4.87 7.49
C GLN A 105 -2.32 -5.04 8.29
N ILE A 106 -1.39 -5.81 7.74
CA ILE A 106 -0.02 -5.96 8.22
C ILE A 106 0.86 -5.06 7.36
N LEU A 107 1.65 -4.25 8.04
CA LEU A 107 2.50 -3.23 7.45
C LEU A 107 3.89 -3.79 7.11
N PRO A 108 4.61 -3.17 6.16
CA PRO A 108 5.92 -3.66 5.70
C PRO A 108 6.98 -3.63 6.80
N GLN A 109 6.80 -2.81 7.83
CA GLN A 109 7.63 -2.73 9.03
C GLN A 109 7.85 -4.08 9.70
N LEU A 110 6.88 -5.00 9.62
CA LEU A 110 7.03 -6.32 10.21
C LEU A 110 8.22 -7.08 9.61
N LEU A 111 8.57 -6.81 8.34
CA LEU A 111 9.74 -7.36 7.67
C LEU A 111 11.03 -7.10 8.46
N ASN A 112 11.17 -5.92 9.07
CA ASN A 112 12.35 -5.55 9.87
C ASN A 112 12.50 -6.41 11.14
N HIS A 113 11.42 -7.02 11.61
CA HIS A 113 11.41 -7.91 12.77
C HIS A 113 11.49 -9.38 12.39
N MET A 114 11.25 -9.73 11.12
CA MET A 114 11.38 -11.09 10.63
C MET A 114 12.85 -11.38 10.33
N LYS A 115 13.46 -12.26 11.13
CA LYS A 115 14.83 -12.75 10.92
C LYS A 115 14.87 -13.76 9.78
N VAL A 116 14.60 -13.32 8.55
CA VAL A 116 14.60 -14.19 7.38
C VAL A 116 16.04 -14.39 6.90
N ASP A 117 16.69 -15.43 7.40
CA ASP A 117 18.11 -15.73 7.14
C ASP A 117 18.38 -16.41 5.77
N SER A 118 17.35 -16.64 4.95
CA SER A 118 17.49 -17.35 3.67
C SER A 118 17.14 -16.48 2.46
N LEU A 119 18.14 -16.19 1.63
CA LEU A 119 18.03 -15.46 0.35
C LEU A 119 17.06 -16.09 -0.68
N GLN A 120 16.59 -17.33 -0.45
CA GLN A 120 15.65 -18.05 -1.32
C GLN A 120 14.17 -17.75 -1.02
N ALA A 121 13.88 -17.08 0.09
CA ALA A 121 12.55 -16.59 0.43
C ALA A 121 12.65 -15.10 0.77
N SER A 122 12.91 -14.25 -0.22
CA SER A 122 12.79 -12.80 -0.08
C SER A 122 11.31 -12.45 0.10
N ILE A 123 10.86 -12.49 1.35
CA ILE A 123 9.50 -12.13 1.70
C ILE A 123 9.45 -10.59 1.70
N ASP A 124 9.07 -10.01 0.57
CA ASP A 124 8.83 -8.57 0.44
C ASP A 124 7.34 -8.32 0.13
N TRP A 125 6.72 -7.39 0.85
CA TRP A 125 5.35 -6.93 0.61
C TRP A 125 5.21 -5.45 0.95
N GLY A 126 4.43 -4.71 0.15
CA GLY A 126 3.96 -3.36 0.43
C GLY A 126 3.00 -3.32 1.60
N THR A 127 1.92 -4.10 1.54
CA THR A 127 1.01 -4.31 2.66
C THR A 127 0.29 -5.65 2.46
N LEU A 128 -0.05 -6.32 3.55
CA LEU A 128 -0.97 -7.46 3.54
C LEU A 128 -2.32 -6.98 4.06
N THR A 129 -3.40 -7.14 3.32
CA THR A 129 -4.74 -6.75 3.76
C THR A 129 -5.57 -7.99 4.02
N VAL A 130 -6.25 -8.02 5.16
CA VAL A 130 -7.02 -9.16 5.63
C VAL A 130 -8.50 -8.84 5.53
N TYR A 131 -9.25 -9.74 4.92
CA TYR A 131 -10.69 -9.61 4.71
C TYR A 131 -11.39 -10.75 5.44
N THR A 132 -12.41 -10.39 6.21
CA THR A 132 -13.17 -11.33 7.03
C THR A 132 -14.66 -11.18 6.82
N CYS A 133 -15.44 -12.14 7.29
CA CYS A 133 -16.89 -12.14 7.10
C CYS A 133 -17.55 -10.85 7.62
N SER A 134 -18.33 -10.19 6.77
CA SER A 134 -19.12 -9.01 7.12
C SER A 134 -20.19 -9.27 8.19
N GLN A 135 -20.61 -10.52 8.35
CA GLN A 135 -21.66 -10.96 9.28
C GLN A 135 -21.11 -11.68 10.51
N ASP A 136 -19.79 -11.68 10.74
CA ASP A 136 -19.15 -12.36 11.88
C ASP A 136 -19.66 -13.80 12.05
N CYS A 137 -19.66 -14.56 10.95
CA CYS A 137 -20.32 -15.87 10.90
C CYS A 137 -19.55 -16.96 11.68
N ASN A 138 -19.44 -16.79 12.99
CA ASN A 138 -18.86 -17.77 13.88
C ASN A 138 -20.02 -18.49 14.58
N LYS A 139 -20.45 -19.63 14.02
CA LYS A 139 -21.57 -20.38 14.61
C LYS A 139 -21.05 -21.21 15.79
N PRO A 140 -21.67 -21.10 16.98
CA PRO A 140 -21.19 -21.75 18.20
C PRO A 140 -21.17 -23.29 18.12
N ASP A 141 -21.94 -23.89 17.21
CA ASP A 141 -22.04 -25.35 17.04
C ASP A 141 -21.03 -25.93 16.03
N THR A 142 -20.19 -25.08 15.43
CA THR A 142 -19.09 -25.51 14.57
C THR A 142 -17.77 -25.10 15.21
N VAL A 143 -17.08 -26.03 15.86
CA VAL A 143 -15.64 -25.88 16.07
C VAL A 143 -15.03 -25.90 14.67
N TYR A 144 -14.56 -24.80 14.09
CA TYR A 144 -13.42 -24.73 13.13
C TYR A 144 -13.09 -23.27 12.86
N TYR A 145 -11.80 -22.92 12.93
CA TYR A 145 -11.30 -21.67 12.37
C TYR A 145 -11.70 -21.59 10.89
N TYR A 146 -12.30 -20.46 10.48
CA TYR A 146 -12.58 -20.23 9.06
C TYR A 146 -11.33 -19.70 8.36
N GLU A 147 -11.15 -20.12 7.11
CA GLU A 147 -10.15 -19.53 6.25
C GLU A 147 -10.58 -18.11 5.87
N GLU A 148 -9.78 -17.14 6.31
CA GLU A 148 -9.93 -15.74 5.93
C GLU A 148 -9.05 -15.41 4.73
N PHE A 149 -9.41 -14.32 4.04
CA PHE A 149 -8.74 -13.97 2.81
C PHE A 149 -7.65 -12.92 3.04
N VAL A 150 -6.46 -13.15 2.51
CA VAL A 150 -5.35 -12.20 2.55
C VAL A 150 -4.98 -11.79 1.14
N TRP A 151 -4.93 -10.48 0.89
CA TRP A 151 -4.34 -9.92 -0.32
C TRP A 151 -2.95 -9.37 -0.03
N LYS A 152 -1.97 -9.75 -0.85
CA LYS A 152 -0.58 -9.27 -0.78
C LYS A 152 -0.33 -8.24 -1.87
N GLN A 153 0.00 -7.02 -1.50
CA GLN A 153 0.55 -6.04 -2.44
C GLN A 153 2.07 -6.25 -2.53
N ASP A 154 2.59 -6.78 -3.63
CA ASP A 154 4.05 -6.98 -3.84
C ASP A 154 4.78 -5.68 -4.13
N PHE A 155 5.91 -5.42 -3.44
CA PHE A 155 6.76 -4.25 -3.69
C PHE A 155 7.41 -4.25 -5.08
N SER A 156 7.81 -5.42 -5.60
CA SER A 156 8.44 -5.53 -6.93
C SER A 156 7.55 -5.03 -8.08
N ASN A 157 6.23 -4.99 -7.84
CA ASN A 157 5.24 -4.54 -8.81
C ASN A 157 4.78 -3.09 -8.54
N THR A 158 5.37 -2.39 -7.56
CA THR A 158 4.99 -1.01 -7.18
C THR A 158 5.87 0.08 -7.80
N GLY A 159 6.84 -0.26 -8.65
CA GLY A 159 7.75 0.72 -9.25
C GLY A 159 8.76 1.38 -8.28
N LEU A 160 8.61 1.16 -6.97
CA LEU A 160 9.48 1.73 -5.95
C LEU A 160 10.83 0.99 -5.88
N PRO A 161 11.97 1.71 -5.85
CA PRO A 161 13.26 1.08 -5.67
C PRO A 161 13.35 0.45 -4.28
N ALA A 162 13.81 -0.81 -4.22
CA ALA A 162 13.95 -1.64 -3.02
C ALA A 162 14.74 -0.96 -1.87
N ASN A 163 15.48 0.10 -2.17
CA ASN A 163 16.40 0.79 -1.28
C ASN A 163 15.72 1.77 -0.30
N ILE A 164 14.39 1.97 -0.40
CA ILE A 164 13.66 2.95 0.44
C ILE A 164 13.28 2.37 1.83
N LEU A 165 13.38 1.05 2.02
CA LEU A 165 12.99 0.39 3.28
C LEU A 165 14.18 -0.10 4.11
N SER A 166 15.40 0.00 3.58
CA SER A 166 16.62 -0.30 4.31
C SER A 166 17.08 0.94 5.08
N ASN A 167 16.48 1.16 6.25
CA ASN A 167 17.09 1.91 7.36
C ASN A 167 16.59 1.36 8.69
#